data_AF-A0A0E0DB66-F1
#
_entry.id   AF-A0A0E0DB66-F1
#
_cell.length_a   1.000
_cell.length_b   1.000
_cell.length_c   1.000
_cell.angle_alpha   90.00
_cell.angle_beta   90.00
_cell.angle_gamma   90.00
#
_symmetry.space_group_name_H-M   'P 1'
#
loop_
_entity.id
_entity.type
_entity.pdbx_description
1 polymer ?
#
loop_
_entity_poly.entity_id
_entity_poly.type
_entity_poly.pdbx_seq_one_letter_code
_entity_poly.pdbx_strand_id
1 'polypeptide(L)'
;MAWELTEVPGNPTPSLRGSTVEVIAAKIEPKLANSLIRQLSQACPLENLRHVKRVRRCCEYGEKSELSIILCLATGPEHCSEMFPQDVKKIVGTYELNTFIAKVARFPATSKEEWEEQCKLWPTSYHPPHDGLPHQEY
;
A
#
# COMPACT_ATOMS: atom_id res chain seq x y z
N MET A 1 -0.14 3.40 -50.76
CA MET A 1 -0.99 2.60 -49.86
C MET A 1 -0.34 2.66 -48.49
N ALA A 2 -0.72 3.64 -47.68
CA ALA A 2 -0.22 3.83 -46.32
C ALA A 2 -1.24 3.19 -45.38
N TRP A 3 -0.80 2.22 -44.59
CA TRP A 3 -1.62 1.67 -43.52
C TRP A 3 -1.51 2.64 -42.33
N GLU A 4 -2.54 3.45 -42.11
CA GLU A 4 -2.71 4.20 -40.87
C GLU A 4 -3.29 3.26 -39.81
N LEU A 5 -2.52 3.07 -38.75
CA LEU A 5 -2.90 2.29 -37.58
C LEU A 5 -3.95 3.10 -36.81
N THR A 6 -5.23 2.81 -37.03
CA THR A 6 -6.32 3.38 -36.21
C THR A 6 -6.19 2.89 -34.78
N GLU A 7 -5.76 3.76 -33.89
CA GLU A 7 -5.77 3.58 -32.44
C GLU A 7 -7.23 3.47 -31.97
N VAL A 8 -7.64 2.27 -31.57
CA VAL A 8 -8.91 2.04 -30.87
C VAL A 8 -8.83 2.66 -29.46
N PRO A 9 -9.76 3.55 -29.05
CA PRO A 9 -9.82 4.05 -27.69
C PRO A 9 -10.44 2.95 -26.80
N GLY A 10 -9.63 1.94 -26.48
CA GLY A 10 -10.11 0.68 -25.93
C GLY A 10 -9.12 -0.02 -25.02
N ASN A 11 -8.35 0.73 -24.23
CA ASN A 11 -7.94 0.37 -22.88
C ASN A 11 -7.18 1.58 -22.31
N PRO A 12 -7.61 2.23 -21.21
CA PRO A 12 -6.65 3.00 -20.45
C PRO A 12 -5.69 1.95 -19.88
N THR A 13 -4.57 1.69 -20.56
CA THR A 13 -3.39 1.20 -19.85
C THR A 13 -3.24 2.17 -18.69
N PRO A 14 -3.45 1.74 -17.42
CA PRO A 14 -3.27 2.65 -16.31
C PRO A 14 -1.79 2.97 -16.31
N SER A 15 -1.44 4.09 -16.92
CA SER A 15 -0.06 4.54 -16.99
C SER A 15 0.46 4.53 -15.55
N LEU A 16 1.44 3.66 -15.27
CA LEU A 16 2.00 3.42 -13.93
C LEU A 16 2.34 4.71 -13.16
N ARG A 17 2.48 5.84 -13.87
CA ARG A 17 2.77 7.18 -13.36
C ARG A 17 1.70 7.75 -12.41
N GLY A 18 0.49 7.20 -12.35
CA GLY A 18 -0.56 7.60 -11.39
C GLY A 18 -0.97 6.50 -10.39
N SER A 19 -0.33 5.33 -10.44
CA SER A 19 -0.78 4.12 -9.74
C SER A 19 -0.12 3.92 -8.38
N THR A 20 0.72 4.85 -7.92
CA THR A 20 1.31 4.82 -6.58
C THR A 20 0.87 6.01 -5.75
N VAL A 21 0.68 5.78 -4.46
CA VAL A 21 0.37 6.81 -3.46
C VAL A 21 1.43 6.80 -2.38
N GLU A 22 1.68 7.97 -1.83
CA GLU A 22 2.55 8.12 -0.68
C GLU A 22 1.77 7.78 0.58
N VAL A 23 2.36 6.94 1.41
CA VAL A 23 1.87 6.59 2.74
C VAL A 23 2.92 6.91 3.76
N ILE A 24 2.47 7.22 4.96
CA ILE A 24 3.36 7.40 6.08
C ILE A 24 3.50 6.06 6.78
N ALA A 25 4.72 5.53 6.76
CA ALA A 25 5.09 4.30 7.42
C ALA A 25 6.00 4.61 8.61
N ALA A 26 6.15 3.66 9.53
CA ALA A 26 7.09 3.79 10.62
C ALA A 26 7.85 2.49 10.86
N LYS A 27 9.10 2.61 11.30
CA LYS A 27 9.88 1.48 11.79
C LYS A 27 9.43 1.13 13.21
N ILE A 28 9.18 -0.14 13.45
CA ILE A 28 8.64 -0.67 14.70
C ILE A 28 9.32 -1.98 15.06
N GLU A 29 9.36 -2.27 16.36
CA GLU A 29 9.74 -3.60 16.82
C GLU A 29 8.64 -4.64 16.57
N PRO A 30 9.01 -5.90 16.31
CA PRO A 30 8.05 -6.99 16.07
C PRO A 30 7.12 -7.24 17.26
N LYS A 31 7.56 -6.91 18.48
CA LYS A 31 6.76 -6.98 19.70
C LYS A 31 5.58 -6.01 19.70
N LEU A 32 5.76 -4.83 19.10
CA LEU A 32 4.74 -3.78 19.05
C LEU A 32 3.76 -3.96 17.87
N ALA A 33 4.15 -4.70 16.84
CA ALA A 33 3.39 -4.81 15.60
C ALA A 33 1.93 -5.26 15.80
N ASN A 34 1.67 -6.29 16.61
CA ASN A 34 0.29 -6.75 16.84
C ASN A 34 -0.57 -5.68 17.53
N SER A 35 0.00 -4.97 18.51
CA SER A 35 -0.70 -3.87 19.20
C SER A 35 -0.99 -2.73 18.24
N LEU A 36 0.02 -2.30 17.48
CA LEU A 36 -0.08 -1.21 16.51
C LEU A 36 -1.04 -1.56 15.37
N ILE A 37 -1.01 -2.77 14.82
CA ILE A 37 -1.97 -3.23 13.80
C ILE A 37 -3.40 -3.09 14.33
N ARG A 38 -3.67 -3.54 15.57
CA ARG A 38 -5.00 -3.43 16.18
C ARG A 38 -5.43 -1.99 16.34
N GLN A 39 -4.58 -1.15 16.94
CA GLN A 39 -4.89 0.26 17.17
C GLN A 39 -5.12 1.00 15.84
N LEU A 40 -4.22 0.82 14.88
CA LEU A 40 -4.30 1.47 13.59
C LEU A 40 -5.47 0.95 12.74
N SER A 41 -5.88 -0.32 12.89
CA SER A 41 -7.07 -0.87 12.23
C SER A 41 -8.35 -0.16 12.71
N GLN A 42 -8.41 0.20 13.99
CA GLN A 42 -9.53 0.95 14.57
C GLN A 42 -9.45 2.45 14.25
N ALA A 43 -8.26 3.03 14.36
CA ALA A 43 -8.02 4.46 14.20
C ALA A 43 -8.05 4.94 12.74
N CYS A 44 -7.44 4.18 11.83
CA CYS A 44 -7.29 4.55 10.43
C CYS A 44 -7.32 3.29 9.57
N PRO A 45 -8.51 2.72 9.29
CA PRO A 45 -8.63 1.58 8.41
C PRO A 45 -8.15 1.99 7.00
N LEU A 46 -7.21 1.23 6.44
CA LEU A 46 -6.66 1.47 5.11
C LEU A 46 -7.62 0.96 4.02
N GLU A 47 -8.85 1.49 4.00
CA GLU A 47 -9.91 0.95 3.15
C GLU A 47 -9.59 1.04 1.65
N ASN A 48 -8.88 2.08 1.25
CA ASN A 48 -8.42 2.28 -0.12
C ASN A 48 -7.20 1.40 -0.49
N LEU A 49 -6.56 0.73 0.47
CA LEU A 49 -5.33 -0.04 0.30
C LEU A 49 -5.47 -1.45 0.89
N ARG A 50 -6.66 -2.05 0.84
CA ARG A 50 -6.90 -3.41 1.38
C ARG A 50 -6.04 -4.50 0.73
N HIS A 51 -5.56 -4.27 -0.50
CA HIS A 51 -4.59 -5.13 -1.19
C HIS A 51 -3.17 -4.96 -0.64
N VAL A 52 -2.82 -3.86 0.01
CA VAL A 52 -1.49 -3.61 0.55
C VAL A 52 -1.39 -4.21 1.95
N LYS A 53 -0.33 -4.98 2.24
CA LYS A 53 -0.11 -5.48 3.60
C LYS A 53 0.22 -4.32 4.52
N ARG A 54 -0.46 -4.19 5.67
CA ARG A 54 -0.18 -3.08 6.60
C ARG A 54 1.23 -3.13 7.20
N VAL A 55 1.80 -4.31 7.35
CA VAL A 55 3.15 -4.51 7.88
C VAL A 55 4.02 -5.22 6.86
N ARG A 56 5.26 -4.75 6.72
CA ARG A 56 6.34 -5.44 6.02
C ARG A 56 7.45 -5.80 6.99
N ARG A 57 8.11 -6.92 6.72
CA ARG A 57 9.32 -7.30 7.44
C ARG A 57 10.53 -6.73 6.69
N CYS A 58 11.36 -5.96 7.38
CA CYS A 58 12.68 -5.58 6.88
C CYS A 58 13.66 -6.66 7.32
N CYS A 59 14.09 -7.50 6.38
CA CYS A 59 15.19 -8.43 6.60
C CYS A 59 16.47 -7.77 6.08
N GLU A 60 17.14 -6.98 6.91
CA GLU A 60 18.53 -6.62 6.63
C GLU A 60 19.43 -7.74 7.17
N TYR A 61 20.45 -8.12 6.38
CA TYR A 61 21.31 -9.28 6.65
C TYR A 61 22.11 -9.05 7.94
N GLY A 62 21.59 -9.52 9.09
CA GLY A 62 22.33 -9.64 10.35
C GLY A 62 21.92 -8.71 11.51
N GLU A 63 21.02 -7.75 11.31
CA GLU A 63 20.48 -6.93 12.40
C GLU A 63 19.07 -7.36 12.81
N LYS A 64 18.68 -6.98 14.04
CA LYS A 64 17.41 -7.30 14.70
C LYS A 64 16.26 -7.18 13.71
N SER A 65 15.35 -8.16 13.67
CA SER A 65 14.22 -8.17 12.74
C SER A 65 13.29 -6.96 12.95
N GLU A 66 13.57 -5.86 12.25
CA GLU A 66 12.73 -4.66 12.27
C GLU A 66 11.51 -4.86 11.36
N LEU A 67 10.36 -4.34 11.78
CA LEU A 67 9.17 -4.30 10.95
C LEU A 67 8.90 -2.86 10.55
N SER A 68 8.31 -2.66 9.37
CA SER A 68 7.72 -1.37 9.02
C SER A 68 6.21 -1.50 8.93
N ILE A 69 5.50 -0.56 9.53
CA ILE A 69 4.03 -0.51 9.52
C ILE A 69 3.53 0.75 8.81
N ILE A 70 2.47 0.61 8.02
CA ILE A 70 1.77 1.76 7.43
C ILE A 70 0.83 2.35 8.49
N LEU A 71 1.04 3.62 8.78
CA LEU A 71 0.22 4.40 9.70
C LEU A 71 -1.04 4.91 9.00
N CYS A 72 -0.85 5.74 7.96
CA CYS A 72 -1.93 6.37 7.20
C CYS A 72 -1.45 6.81 5.80
N LEU A 73 -2.39 7.27 4.96
CA LEU A 73 -2.08 7.92 3.69
C LEU A 73 -1.40 9.29 3.93
N ALA A 74 -0.40 9.62 3.13
CA ALA A 74 0.14 10.97 3.09
C ALA A 74 -0.87 11.84 2.33
N THR A 75 -1.57 12.72 3.04
CA THR A 75 -2.56 13.62 2.43
C THR A 75 -1.92 14.98 2.32
N GLY A 76 -1.63 15.45 1.09
CA GLY A 76 -1.14 16.81 0.84
C GLY A 76 0.37 16.94 0.53
N PRO A 77 0.78 18.05 -0.11
CA PRO A 77 2.17 18.32 -0.49
C PRO A 77 3.07 18.74 0.68
N GLU A 78 2.47 19.10 1.81
CA GLU A 78 3.19 19.45 3.02
C GLU A 78 3.16 18.24 3.95
N HIS A 79 4.30 17.56 4.06
CA HIS A 79 4.53 16.34 4.84
C HIS A 79 4.48 16.60 6.37
N CYS A 80 3.59 17.48 6.82
CA CYS A 80 3.47 17.85 8.21
C CYS A 80 2.83 16.72 9.00
N SER A 81 3.50 16.30 10.06
CA SER A 81 2.97 15.42 11.11
C SER A 81 1.63 15.92 11.69
N GLU A 82 1.26 17.17 11.42
CA GLU A 82 -0.02 17.77 11.76
C GLU A 82 -1.23 17.19 11.01
N MET A 83 -1.06 16.52 9.87
CA MET A 83 -2.18 15.90 9.13
C MET A 83 -2.51 14.47 9.55
N PHE A 84 -1.79 13.91 10.53
CA PHE A 84 -2.16 12.62 11.11
C PHE A 84 -3.53 12.69 11.80
N PRO A 85 -4.37 11.65 11.66
CA PRO A 85 -5.50 11.43 12.55
C PRO A 85 -5.01 11.49 14.01
N GLN A 86 -5.81 12.07 14.91
CA GLN A 86 -5.42 12.26 16.31
C GLN A 86 -4.95 10.96 16.97
N ASP A 87 -5.61 9.85 16.66
CA ASP A 87 -5.24 8.52 17.11
C ASP A 87 -3.85 8.08 16.61
N VAL A 88 -3.53 8.35 15.34
CA VAL A 88 -2.22 8.04 14.77
C VAL A 88 -1.12 8.90 15.40
N LYS A 89 -1.37 10.21 15.61
CA LYS A 89 -0.43 11.09 16.34
C LYS A 89 -0.12 10.55 17.72
N LYS A 90 -1.17 10.13 18.45
CA LYS A 90 -1.03 9.58 19.80
C LYS A 90 -0.17 8.33 19.78
N ILE A 91 -0.39 7.41 18.83
CA ILE A 91 0.41 6.20 18.68
C ILE A 91 1.88 6.54 18.38
N VAL A 92 2.14 7.42 17.41
CA VAL A 92 3.51 7.84 17.06
C VAL A 92 4.22 8.45 18.25
N GLY A 93 3.57 9.34 19.01
CA GLY A 93 4.16 9.95 20.20
C GLY A 93 4.30 9.00 21.38
N THR A 94 3.38 8.04 21.55
CA THR A 94 3.42 7.07 22.66
C THR A 94 4.58 6.09 22.53
N TYR A 95 4.87 5.66 21.30
CA TYR A 95 5.91 4.68 21.01
C TYR A 95 7.17 5.30 20.38
N GLU A 96 7.24 6.63 20.29
CA GLU A 96 8.31 7.40 19.65
C GLU A 96 8.70 6.84 18.27
N LEU A 97 7.68 6.54 17.46
CA LEU A 97 7.86 5.82 16.20
C LEU A 97 8.60 6.69 15.18
N ASN A 98 9.64 6.12 14.56
CA ASN A 98 10.34 6.79 13.48
C ASN A 98 9.54 6.68 12.17
N THR A 99 8.84 7.77 11.82
CA THR A 99 7.99 7.86 10.64
C THR A 99 8.77 8.27 9.40
N PHE A 100 8.48 7.63 8.26
CA PHE A 100 9.05 7.93 6.95
C PHE A 100 8.00 7.79 5.85
N ILE A 101 8.24 8.43 4.70
CA ILE A 101 7.37 8.30 3.54
C ILE A 101 7.72 7.02 2.77
N ALA A 102 6.72 6.20 2.51
CA ALA A 102 6.82 5.04 1.64
C ALA A 102 5.86 5.19 0.46
N LYS A 103 6.25 4.67 -0.70
CA LYS A 103 5.36 4.59 -1.87
C LYS A 103 4.71 3.23 -1.89
N VAL A 104 3.39 3.18 -2.09
CA VAL A 104 2.62 1.94 -2.22
C VAL A 104 1.72 2.02 -3.44
N ALA A 105 1.30 0.85 -3.93
CA ALA A 105 0.34 0.76 -5.00
C ALA A 105 -1.03 1.31 -4.58
N ARG A 106 -1.56 2.30 -5.31
CA ARG A 106 -2.89 2.85 -5.12
C ARG A 106 -3.98 1.84 -5.47
N PHE A 107 -3.74 1.06 -6.51
CA PHE A 107 -4.70 0.09 -7.04
C PHE A 107 -4.13 -1.33 -6.96
N PRO A 108 -4.99 -2.35 -6.80
CA PRO A 108 -4.56 -3.74 -6.90
C PRO A 108 -3.97 -4.00 -8.28
N ALA A 109 -2.91 -4.80 -8.34
CA ALA A 109 -2.30 -5.20 -9.60
C ALA A 109 -3.29 -5.99 -10.47
N THR A 110 -3.46 -5.56 -11.72
CA THR A 110 -4.25 -6.29 -12.72
C THR A 110 -3.45 -7.35 -13.46
N SER A 111 -2.12 -7.25 -13.42
CA SER A 111 -1.21 -8.21 -14.05
C SER A 111 -0.11 -8.64 -13.09
N LYS A 112 0.46 -9.82 -13.33
CA LYS A 112 1.56 -10.36 -12.52
C LYS A 112 2.78 -9.43 -12.51
N GLU A 113 3.14 -8.87 -13.67
CA GLU A 113 4.24 -7.89 -13.79
C GLU A 113 4.00 -6.66 -12.92
N GLU A 114 2.78 -6.11 -12.93
CA GLU A 114 2.41 -5.02 -12.01
C GLU A 114 2.52 -5.46 -10.55
N TRP A 115 2.06 -6.66 -10.20
CA TRP A 115 2.15 -7.16 -8.83
C TRP A 115 3.60 -7.29 -8.35
N GLU A 116 4.50 -7.75 -9.23
CA GLU A 116 5.94 -7.82 -8.94
C GLU A 116 6.52 -6.43 -8.71
N GLU A 117 6.20 -5.45 -9.56
CA GLU A 117 6.61 -4.05 -9.37
C GLU A 117 6.05 -3.45 -8.06
N GLN A 118 4.78 -3.73 -7.75
CA GLN A 118 4.16 -3.28 -6.52
C GLN A 118 4.83 -3.90 -5.30
N CYS A 119 5.13 -5.20 -5.34
CA CYS A 119 5.82 -5.91 -4.25
C CYS A 119 7.24 -5.40 -4.00
N LYS A 120 7.93 -4.87 -5.03
CA LYS A 120 9.23 -4.19 -4.86
C LYS A 120 9.11 -2.94 -3.99
N LEU A 121 7.99 -2.21 -4.08
CA LEU A 121 7.72 -1.02 -3.26
C LEU A 121 7.23 -1.41 -1.86
N TRP A 122 6.17 -2.22 -1.82
CA TRP A 122 5.57 -2.69 -0.59
C TRP A 122 4.82 -3.99 -0.83
N PRO A 123 4.90 -4.98 0.08
CA PRO A 123 4.20 -6.24 -0.13
C PRO A 123 2.69 -6.03 -0.28
N THR A 124 2.16 -6.47 -1.42
CA THR A 124 0.71 -6.48 -1.71
C THR A 124 0.22 -7.93 -1.83
N SER A 125 -1.03 -8.16 -1.43
CA SER A 125 -1.75 -9.40 -1.70
C SER A 125 -2.26 -9.37 -3.13
N TYR A 126 -1.74 -10.27 -3.96
CA TYR A 126 -2.32 -10.57 -5.26
C TYR A 126 -3.54 -11.47 -5.08
N HIS A 127 -4.70 -10.93 -5.38
CA HIS A 127 -5.88 -11.74 -5.63
C HIS A 127 -6.06 -11.77 -7.14
N PRO A 128 -5.74 -12.87 -7.84
CA PRO A 128 -6.14 -12.96 -9.23
C PRO A 128 -7.66 -12.73 -9.27
N PRO A 129 -8.18 -11.92 -10.21
CA PRO A 129 -9.60 -11.94 -10.47
C PRO A 129 -9.95 -13.40 -10.72
N HIS A 130 -10.85 -13.95 -9.90
CA HIS A 130 -11.38 -15.27 -10.16
C HIS A 130 -12.07 -15.10 -11.51
N ASP A 131 -11.41 -15.59 -12.56
CA ASP A 131 -11.94 -15.64 -13.91
C ASP A 131 -13.37 -16.18 -13.80
N GLY A 132 -14.33 -15.39 -14.26
CA GLY A 132 -15.73 -15.63 -14.02
C GLY A 132 -16.09 -17.05 -14.43
N LEU A 133 -16.35 -17.92 -13.45
CA LEU A 133 -17.26 -19.02 -13.71
C LEU A 133 -18.55 -18.36 -14.16
N PRO A 134 -19.05 -18.63 -15.39
CA PRO A 134 -20.37 -18.17 -15.75
C PRO A 134 -21.31 -18.72 -14.68
N HIS A 135 -22.04 -17.80 -14.06
CA HIS A 135 -23.21 -18.14 -13.27
C HIS A 135 -24.04 -19.09 -14.14
N GLN A 136 -24.04 -20.37 -13.80
CA GLN A 136 -24.91 -21.35 -14.43
C GLN A 136 -26.32 -20.98 -14.00
N GLU A 137 -26.99 -20.16 -14.81
CA GLU A 137 -28.43 -19.99 -14.71
C GLU A 137 -29.09 -21.29 -15.20
N TYR A 138 -29.79 -21.93 -14.26
CA TYR A 138 -30.89 -22.89 -14.38
C TYR A 138 -30.83 -23.99 -15.46
#